data_AF-A0A7K4NT57-F1
#
_entry.id   AF-A0A7K4NT57-F1
#
_cell.length_a   1.000
_cell.length_b   1.000
_cell.length_c   1.000
_cell.angle_alpha   90.00
_cell.angle_beta   90.00
_cell.angle_gamma   90.00
#
_symmetry.space_group_name_H-M   'P 1'
#
loop_
_entity.id
_entity.type
_entity.pdbx_description
1 polymer ?
#
loop_
_entity_poly.entity_id
_entity_poly.type
_entity_poly.pdbx_seq_one_letter_code
_entity_poly.pdbx_strand_id
1 'polypeptide(L)'
;LENNKHKVIVVTEDGTYGKKGFVTDVLEELLGQNSFDAVYTCGPELMMYKTVNLARSNQIFVQASLERMMKCGIGICGSCCTSKDLVCRDGTVFDGDHLIQNDEFGHQYRAKSGILEQI
;
A
#
# COMPACT_ATOMS: atom_id res chain seq x y z
N LEU A 1 -2.13 8.42 -21.08
CA LEU A 1 -1.25 7.23 -21.11
C LEU A 1 -0.70 6.95 -22.50
N GLU A 2 -1.47 7.14 -23.58
CA GLU A 2 -1.04 6.85 -24.97
C GLU A 2 0.24 7.58 -25.43
N ASN A 3 0.50 8.79 -24.90
CA ASN A 3 1.65 9.61 -25.31
C ASN A 3 2.85 9.58 -24.36
N ASN A 4 2.79 8.80 -23.26
CA ASN A 4 3.90 8.67 -22.31
C ASN A 4 4.58 7.31 -22.49
N LYS A 5 5.92 7.27 -22.48
CA LYS A 5 6.65 5.99 -22.40
C LYS A 5 6.36 5.35 -21.05
N HIS A 6 5.71 4.19 -21.06
CA HIS A 6 5.41 3.41 -19.87
C HIS A 6 5.57 1.91 -20.16
N LYS A 7 5.89 1.14 -19.12
CA LYS A 7 5.96 -0.33 -19.18
C LYS A 7 4.91 -0.89 -18.25
N VAL A 8 4.03 -1.73 -18.78
CA VAL A 8 3.03 -2.45 -17.99
C VAL A 8 3.53 -3.87 -17.76
N ILE A 9 3.54 -4.31 -16.52
CA ILE A 9 3.88 -5.68 -16.14
C ILE A 9 2.66 -6.23 -15.41
N VAL A 10 2.06 -7.28 -15.97
CA VAL A 10 0.91 -7.95 -15.36
C VAL A 10 1.41 -9.19 -14.63
N VAL A 11 0.86 -9.42 -13.44
CA VAL A 11 1.23 -10.53 -12.56
C VAL A 11 -0.05 -11.22 -12.09
N THR A 12 -0.10 -12.54 -12.20
CA THR A 12 -1.16 -13.36 -11.59
C THR A 12 -0.56 -14.45 -10.73
N GLU A 13 -1.19 -14.77 -9.59
CA GLU A 13 -0.66 -15.76 -8.65
C GLU A 13 -0.52 -17.16 -9.27
N ASP A 14 -1.45 -17.52 -10.15
CA ASP A 14 -1.48 -18.81 -10.83
C ASP A 14 -0.67 -18.84 -12.15
N GLY A 15 -0.26 -17.68 -12.67
CA GLY A 15 0.43 -17.56 -13.94
C GLY A 15 -0.46 -17.74 -15.18
N THR A 16 -1.79 -17.68 -15.03
CA THR A 16 -2.72 -17.73 -16.16
C THR A 16 -2.53 -16.56 -17.14
N TYR A 17 -1.99 -15.42 -16.68
CA TYR A 17 -1.67 -14.29 -17.54
C TYR A 17 -0.50 -13.46 -16.98
N GLY A 18 0.46 -13.11 -17.84
CA GLY A 18 1.63 -12.32 -17.42
C GLY A 18 2.65 -13.14 -16.61
N LYS A 19 3.33 -12.51 -15.64
CA LYS A 19 4.27 -13.19 -14.73
C LYS A 19 3.49 -13.95 -13.66
N LYS A 20 3.97 -15.14 -13.28
CA LYS A 20 3.43 -15.88 -12.15
C LYS A 20 4.00 -15.36 -10.81
N GLY A 21 3.16 -15.15 -9.80
CA GLY A 21 3.57 -14.83 -8.43
C GLY A 21 2.83 -13.64 -7.83
N PHE A 22 3.43 -12.99 -6.82
CA PHE A 22 2.92 -11.75 -6.27
C PHE A 22 3.61 -10.54 -6.90
N VAL A 23 2.91 -9.41 -6.93
CA VAL A 23 3.49 -8.14 -7.41
C VAL A 23 4.70 -7.71 -6.59
N THR A 24 4.78 -8.08 -5.31
CA THR A 24 5.92 -7.79 -4.43
C THR A 24 7.19 -8.52 -4.85
N ASP A 25 7.07 -9.74 -5.38
CA ASP A 25 8.21 -10.54 -5.84
C ASP A 25 8.81 -9.91 -7.11
N VAL A 26 7.93 -9.44 -8.01
CA VAL A 26 8.33 -8.72 -9.23
C VAL A 26 8.92 -7.36 -8.89
N LEU A 27 8.39 -6.65 -7.90
CA LEU A 27 8.95 -5.39 -7.43
C LEU A 27 10.39 -5.58 -6.93
N GLU A 28 10.64 -6.58 -6.08
CA GLU A 28 11.99 -6.88 -5.58
C GLU A 28 12.99 -7.14 -6.72
N GLU A 29 12.59 -7.93 -7.72
CA GLU A 29 13.40 -8.16 -8.93
C GLU A 29 13.71 -6.84 -9.67
N LEU A 30 12.71 -5.96 -9.83
CA LEU A 30 12.87 -4.69 -10.54
C LEU A 30 13.79 -3.73 -9.80
N LEU A 31 13.65 -3.63 -8.47
CA LEU A 31 14.50 -2.78 -7.63
C LEU A 31 15.96 -3.25 -7.64
N GLY A 32 16.21 -4.55 -7.78
CA GLY A 32 17.57 -5.10 -7.89
C GLY A 32 18.24 -4.84 -9.25
N GLN A 33 17.47 -4.54 -10.29
CA GLN A 33 17.96 -4.38 -11.67
C GLN A 33 17.92 -2.94 -12.17
N ASN A 34 17.14 -2.06 -11.53
CA ASN A 34 16.86 -0.71 -12.01
C ASN A 34 16.81 0.27 -10.84
N SER A 35 17.14 1.53 -11.10
CA SER A 35 16.91 2.63 -10.17
C SER A 35 15.56 3.29 -10.44
N PHE A 36 14.79 3.57 -9.38
CA PHE A 36 13.55 4.33 -9.44
C PHE A 36 13.61 5.51 -8.48
N ASP A 37 13.05 6.65 -8.88
CA ASP A 37 12.97 7.84 -8.02
C ASP A 37 11.87 7.70 -6.96
N ALA A 38 10.80 6.98 -7.29
CA ALA A 38 9.61 6.86 -6.44
C ALA A 38 8.83 5.57 -6.69
N VAL A 39 8.16 5.08 -5.64
CA VAL A 39 7.18 4.00 -5.68
C VAL A 39 5.84 4.52 -5.16
N TYR A 40 4.77 4.21 -5.87
CA TYR A 40 3.41 4.49 -5.43
C TYR A 40 2.62 3.19 -5.42
N THR A 41 1.89 2.92 -4.35
CA THR A 41 1.16 1.65 -4.21
C THR A 41 -0.28 1.87 -3.73
N CYS A 42 -1.18 1.04 -4.24
CA CYS A 42 -2.54 0.88 -3.78
C CYS A 42 -2.92 -0.60 -3.94
N GLY A 43 -3.75 -1.13 -3.04
CA GLY A 43 -4.16 -2.53 -3.07
C GLY A 43 -4.29 -3.12 -1.67
N PRO A 44 -4.32 -4.46 -1.55
CA PRO A 44 -4.38 -5.12 -0.25
C PRO A 44 -3.29 -4.63 0.69
N GLU A 45 -3.63 -4.40 1.95
CA GLU A 45 -2.73 -3.72 2.86
C GLU A 45 -1.44 -4.49 3.13
N LEU A 46 -1.50 -5.82 3.23
CA LEU A 46 -0.30 -6.64 3.37
C LEU A 46 0.66 -6.48 2.17
N MET A 47 0.11 -6.32 0.97
CA MET A 47 0.88 -6.05 -0.25
C MET A 47 1.52 -4.65 -0.20
N MET A 48 0.78 -3.64 0.24
CA MET A 48 1.30 -2.29 0.44
C MET A 48 2.40 -2.26 1.50
N TYR A 49 2.21 -2.95 2.63
CA TYR A 49 3.20 -3.05 3.71
C TYR A 49 4.53 -3.63 3.22
N LYS A 50 4.49 -4.74 2.47
CA LYS A 50 5.68 -5.32 1.83
C LYS A 50 6.32 -4.36 0.83
N THR A 51 5.51 -3.69 0.01
CA THR A 51 5.96 -2.72 -1.00
C THR A 51 6.68 -1.53 -0.35
N VAL A 52 6.10 -0.94 0.70
CA VAL A 52 6.70 0.17 1.47
C VAL A 52 8.03 -0.25 2.09
N ASN A 53 8.08 -1.44 2.72
CA ASN A 53 9.34 -1.94 3.30
C ASN A 53 10.43 -2.18 2.26
N LEU A 54 10.09 -2.76 1.11
CA LEU A 54 11.03 -2.97 0.01
C LEU A 54 11.58 -1.65 -0.53
N ALA A 55 10.71 -0.67 -0.81
CA ALA A 55 11.14 0.63 -1.32
C ALA A 55 12.02 1.38 -0.30
N ARG A 56 11.63 1.41 0.97
CA ARG A 56 12.42 2.06 2.04
C ARG A 56 13.77 1.40 2.26
N SER A 57 13.85 0.07 2.22
CA SER A 57 15.11 -0.66 2.36
C SER A 57 16.08 -0.35 1.22
N ASN A 58 15.56 0.03 0.04
CA ASN A 58 16.33 0.50 -1.11
C ASN A 58 16.47 2.04 -1.16
N GLN A 59 16.07 2.75 -0.10
CA GLN A 59 16.15 4.22 0.01
C GLN A 59 15.37 4.97 -1.08
N ILE A 60 14.27 4.40 -1.55
CA ILE A 60 13.40 4.98 -2.58
C ILE A 60 12.21 5.66 -1.90
N PHE A 61 11.85 6.86 -2.36
CA PHE A 61 10.65 7.55 -1.90
C PHE A 61 9.41 6.68 -2.18
N VAL A 62 8.54 6.52 -1.18
CA VAL A 62 7.35 5.67 -1.34
C VAL A 62 6.12 6.28 -0.67
N GLN A 63 5.00 6.18 -1.37
CA GLN A 63 3.67 6.51 -0.85
C GLN A 63 2.70 5.35 -1.05
N ALA A 64 1.79 5.17 -0.10
CA ALA A 64 0.72 4.19 -0.21
C ALA A 64 -0.64 4.86 0.00
N SER A 65 -1.59 4.52 -0.88
CA SER A 65 -2.99 4.91 -0.74
C SER A 65 -3.71 3.91 0.16
N LEU A 66 -3.76 4.20 1.45
CA LEU A 66 -4.35 3.34 2.46
C LEU A 66 -5.88 3.35 2.38
N GLU A 67 -6.46 2.15 2.41
CA GLU A 67 -7.91 1.96 2.50
C GLU A 67 -8.30 1.52 3.90
N ARG A 68 -9.39 2.10 4.42
CA ARG A 68 -10.02 1.73 5.70
C ARG A 68 -11.53 1.80 5.57
N MET A 69 -12.23 1.17 6.50
CA MET A 69 -13.70 1.26 6.59
C MET A 69 -14.16 2.70 6.85
N MET A 70 -14.54 3.41 5.79
CA MET A 70 -15.07 4.77 5.87
C MET A 70 -16.59 4.76 5.97
N LYS A 71 -17.12 5.49 6.97
CA LYS A 71 -18.56 5.80 7.06
C LYS A 71 -18.84 7.25 6.68
N CYS A 72 -18.35 8.19 7.49
CA CYS A 72 -18.62 9.61 7.24
C CYS A 72 -17.77 10.24 6.13
N GLY A 73 -16.55 9.75 5.88
CA GLY A 73 -15.62 10.34 4.91
C GLY A 73 -15.10 11.75 5.23
N ILE A 74 -15.47 12.34 6.38
CA ILE A 74 -15.17 13.74 6.72
C ILE A 74 -14.54 13.90 8.12
N GLY A 75 -14.00 12.82 8.69
CA GLY A 75 -13.23 12.87 9.94
C GLY A 75 -14.02 12.99 11.25
N ILE A 76 -15.34 12.74 11.25
CA ILE A 76 -16.17 12.88 12.47
C ILE A 76 -16.48 11.57 13.19
N CYS A 77 -16.54 10.44 12.47
CA CYS A 77 -17.03 9.17 13.05
C CYS A 77 -15.94 8.22 13.58
N GLY A 78 -14.67 8.45 13.23
CA GLY A 78 -13.56 7.58 13.63
C GLY A 78 -13.53 6.18 12.99
N SER A 79 -14.52 5.79 12.17
CA SER A 79 -14.59 4.43 11.58
C SER A 79 -13.35 4.05 10.77
N CYS A 80 -12.71 5.02 10.12
CA CYS A 80 -11.52 4.82 9.30
C CYS A 80 -10.22 5.08 10.07
N CYS A 81 -10.25 5.01 11.41
CA CYS A 81 -9.03 5.24 12.16
C CYS A 81 -8.02 4.11 11.96
N THR A 82 -6.74 4.48 12.02
CA THR A 82 -5.61 3.58 12.06
C THR A 82 -4.60 4.17 13.02
N SER A 83 -4.43 3.54 14.18
CA SER A 83 -3.67 4.12 15.29
C SER A 83 -4.21 5.52 15.64
N LYS A 84 -3.43 6.58 15.41
CA LYS A 84 -3.79 7.98 15.70
C LYS A 84 -4.43 8.72 14.52
N ASP A 85 -4.37 8.17 13.32
CA ASP A 85 -4.79 8.85 12.09
C ASP A 85 -6.22 8.49 11.71
N LEU A 86 -6.93 9.45 11.12
CA LEU A 86 -8.20 9.23 10.43
C LEU A 86 -7.93 9.21 8.93
N VAL A 87 -7.95 8.03 8.30
CA VAL A 87 -7.57 7.88 6.88
C VAL A 87 -8.33 8.81 5.93
N CYS A 88 -9.62 9.10 6.18
CA CYS A 88 -10.40 10.03 5.35
C CYS A 88 -10.06 11.53 5.50
N ARG A 89 -9.30 11.91 6.52
CA ARG A 89 -8.94 13.31 6.82
C ARG A 89 -7.43 13.53 6.78
N ASP A 90 -6.70 12.64 7.42
CA ASP A 90 -5.24 12.72 7.58
C ASP A 90 -4.50 11.99 6.44
N GLY A 91 -5.20 11.11 5.70
CA GLY A 91 -4.75 10.43 4.49
C GLY A 91 -5.46 10.92 3.22
N THR A 92 -5.85 10.07 2.26
CA THR A 92 -5.71 8.60 2.16
C THR A 92 -4.33 8.13 1.71
N VAL A 93 -3.53 9.05 1.17
CA VAL A 93 -2.16 8.80 0.73
C VAL A 93 -1.22 9.20 1.84
N PHE A 94 -0.40 8.26 2.30
CA PHE A 94 0.59 8.47 3.34
C PHE A 94 2.00 8.17 2.83
N ASP A 95 2.98 8.89 3.36
CA ASP A 95 4.40 8.60 3.16
C ASP A 95 4.80 7.29 3.88
N GLY A 96 5.71 6.53 3.28
CA GLY A 96 6.17 5.26 3.83
C GLY A 96 6.79 5.38 5.23
N ASP A 97 7.52 6.46 5.51
CA ASP A 97 8.11 6.68 6.84
C ASP A 97 7.05 6.91 7.93
N HIS A 98 5.93 7.55 7.59
CA HIS A 98 4.79 7.71 8.48
C HIS A 98 4.10 6.37 8.72
N LEU A 99 3.85 5.61 7.65
CA LEU A 99 3.16 4.32 7.72
C LEU A 99 3.91 3.27 8.54
N ILE A 100 5.24 3.19 8.48
CA ILE A 100 6.00 2.21 9.25
C ILE A 100 6.00 2.51 10.76
N GLN A 101 5.69 3.75 11.16
CA GLN A 101 5.49 4.10 12.56
C GLN A 101 4.08 3.78 13.07
N ASN A 102 3.15 3.45 12.16
CA ASN A 102 1.80 3.05 12.49
C ASN A 102 1.77 1.55 12.84
N ASP A 103 1.40 1.24 14.08
CA ASP A 103 1.37 -0.10 14.64
C ASP A 103 0.25 -1.00 14.09
N GLU A 104 -0.77 -0.41 13.48
CA GLU A 104 -1.82 -1.18 12.80
C GLU A 104 -1.47 -1.50 11.34
N PHE A 105 -0.65 -0.66 10.68
CA PHE A 105 -0.40 -0.77 9.24
C PHE A 105 0.28 -2.10 8.88
N GLY A 106 -0.38 -2.92 8.04
CA GLY A 106 0.11 -4.23 7.62
C GLY A 106 -0.07 -5.35 8.66
N HIS A 107 -0.68 -5.05 9.81
CA HIS A 107 -0.92 -6.00 10.89
C HIS A 107 -2.40 -6.17 11.21
N GLN A 108 -3.14 -5.07 11.38
CA GLN A 108 -4.52 -5.10 11.85
C GLN A 108 -5.37 -4.02 11.19
N TYR A 109 -6.68 -4.26 11.15
CA TYR A 109 -7.66 -3.28 10.65
C TYR A 109 -8.98 -3.40 11.39
N ARG A 110 -9.80 -2.33 11.35
CA ARG A 110 -11.16 -2.35 11.90
C ARG A 110 -12.15 -2.86 10.86
N ALA A 111 -12.85 -3.94 11.18
CA ALA A 111 -13.93 -4.48 10.38
C ALA A 111 -15.18 -3.59 10.41
N LYS A 112 -16.21 -3.96 9.65
CA LYS A 112 -17.49 -3.21 9.58
C LYS A 112 -18.18 -3.04 10.94
N SER A 113 -17.97 -3.99 11.85
CA SER A 113 -18.45 -3.97 13.24
C SER A 113 -17.65 -3.05 14.16
N GLY A 114 -16.48 -2.57 13.72
CA GLY A 114 -15.53 -1.77 14.51
C GLY A 114 -14.53 -2.59 15.33
N ILE A 115 -14.62 -3.93 15.27
CA ILE A 115 -13.69 -4.87 15.91
C ILE A 115 -12.36 -4.85 15.14
N LEU A 116 -11.24 -4.90 15.87
CA LEU A 116 -9.90 -5.07 15.28
C LEU A 116 -9.70 -6.53 14.88
N GLU A 117 -9.32 -6.74 13.62
CA GLU A 117 -9.00 -8.03 13.02
C GLU A 117 -7.57 -8.01 12.48
N GLN A 118 -6.93 -9.17 12.39
CA GLN A 118 -5.61 -9.32 11.78
C GLN A 118 -5.75 -9.31 10.26
N ILE A 119 -4.72 -8.78 9.58
CA ILE A 119 -4.59 -8.81 8.12
C ILE A 119 -4.15 -10.19 7.63
#